data_AF-A0A7S0E019-F1
#
_entry.id   AF-A0A7S0E019-F1
#
_cell.length_a   1.000
_cell.length_b   1.000
_cell.length_c   1.000
_cell.angle_alpha   90.00
_cell.angle_beta   90.00
_cell.angle_gamma   90.00
#
_symmetry.space_group_name_H-M   'P 1'
#
loop_
_entity.id
_entity.type
_entity.pdbx_description
1 polymer ?
#
loop_
_entity_poly.entity_id
_entity_poly.type
_entity_poly.pdbx_seq_one_letter_code
_entity_poly.pdbx_strand_id
1 'polypeptide(L)'
;TYTSSDGSMGNYHPQMLYNQVQRIPFEDHAPPLLVELIYFCQEASSWLQRDRKNVVVVHCKGGKGRTGVMIASLLMWTGHRRSALDALELFAYRRTEDFNPDDELDEVTTEGSSCG
;
A
#
# COMPACT_ATOMS: atom_id res chain seq x y z
N THR A 1 5.28 8.95 -5.38
CA THR A 1 6.55 9.48 -5.94
C THR A 1 7.02 10.61 -5.06
N TYR A 2 8.30 10.70 -4.74
CA TYR A 2 8.82 11.74 -3.84
C TYR A 2 9.18 13.00 -4.63
N THR A 3 8.94 14.17 -4.05
CA THR A 3 9.48 15.44 -4.51
C THR A 3 10.75 15.73 -3.72
N SER A 4 11.88 15.81 -4.41
CA SER A 4 13.15 16.28 -3.86
C SER A 4 13.16 17.83 -3.88
N SER A 5 13.73 18.46 -2.85
CA SER A 5 13.78 19.92 -2.69
C SER A 5 14.62 20.65 -3.75
N ASP A 6 15.41 19.91 -4.54
CA ASP A 6 16.23 20.40 -5.64
C ASP A 6 15.50 20.40 -6.99
N GLY A 7 14.22 20.01 -7.03
CA GLY A 7 13.43 19.95 -8.27
C GLY A 7 13.87 18.84 -9.23
N SER A 8 14.85 18.02 -8.88
CA SER A 8 15.29 16.89 -9.69
C SER A 8 14.35 15.70 -9.42
N MET A 9 13.38 15.56 -10.31
CA MET A 9 12.36 14.51 -10.23
C MET A 9 12.96 13.17 -10.67
N GLY A 10 13.20 12.25 -9.73
CA GLY A 10 13.39 10.81 -9.99
C GLY A 10 12.09 10.15 -10.44
N ASN A 11 11.54 10.63 -11.56
CA ASN A 11 10.22 10.30 -12.05
C ASN A 11 10.29 9.41 -13.28
N TYR A 12 9.52 8.32 -13.26
CA TYR A 12 9.28 7.53 -14.46
C TYR A 12 8.61 8.40 -15.53
N HIS A 13 9.02 8.22 -16.77
CA HIS A 13 8.28 8.73 -17.92
C HIS A 13 6.99 7.90 -18.02
N PRO A 14 5.78 8.48 -17.91
CA PRO A 14 4.52 7.71 -17.81
C PRO A 14 4.30 6.75 -18.99
N GLN A 15 4.81 7.10 -20.16
CA GLN A 15 4.72 6.27 -21.37
C GLN A 15 5.41 4.90 -21.21
N MET A 16 6.46 4.82 -20.39
CA MET A 16 7.13 3.54 -20.11
C MET A 16 6.27 2.58 -19.27
N LEU A 17 5.22 3.10 -18.64
CA LEU A 17 4.28 2.36 -17.78
C LEU A 17 2.85 2.48 -18.31
N TYR A 18 2.71 2.55 -19.65
CA TYR A 18 1.40 2.59 -20.33
C TYR A 18 0.47 3.72 -19.83
N ASN A 19 1.04 4.83 -19.37
CA ASN A 19 0.34 5.96 -18.73
C ASN A 19 -0.47 5.59 -17.48
N GLN A 20 -0.19 4.45 -16.83
CA GLN A 20 -0.83 3.99 -15.60
C GLN A 20 -0.05 4.40 -14.36
N VAL A 21 0.32 5.68 -14.28
CA VAL A 21 1.13 6.22 -13.18
C VAL A 21 0.36 7.31 -12.45
N GLN A 22 -0.12 6.99 -11.25
CA GLN A 22 -0.66 7.98 -10.33
C GLN A 22 0.45 8.52 -9.44
N ARG A 23 0.61 9.85 -9.39
CA ARG A 23 1.60 10.51 -8.54
C ARG A 23 0.92 11.03 -7.29
N ILE A 24 1.38 10.58 -6.14
CA ILE A 24 0.97 11.10 -4.83
C ILE A 24 2.24 11.68 -4.19
N PRO A 25 2.48 12.99 -4.37
CA PRO A 25 3.63 13.67 -3.78
C PRO A 25 3.28 14.09 -2.35
N PHE A 26 4.12 13.70 -1.39
CA PHE A 26 4.07 14.22 -0.03
C PHE A 26 5.49 14.42 0.49
N GLU A 27 5.64 15.37 1.40
CA GLU A 27 6.94 15.92 1.84
C GLU A 27 7.87 14.83 2.40
N ASP A 28 9.16 14.93 2.09
CA ASP A 28 10.15 13.99 2.62
C ASP A 28 10.25 14.18 4.14
N HIS A 29 10.19 13.07 4.90
CA HIS A 29 10.18 13.03 6.37
C HIS A 29 8.87 13.38 7.11
N ALA A 30 7.77 13.64 6.40
CA ALA A 30 6.43 13.71 6.99
C ALA A 30 5.58 12.47 6.62
N PRO A 31 4.68 12.02 7.50
CA PRO A 31 3.63 11.09 7.09
C PRO A 31 2.71 11.78 6.05
N PRO A 32 2.14 11.02 5.10
CA PRO A 32 1.14 11.58 4.19
C PRO A 32 -0.06 12.11 4.99
N LEU A 33 -0.70 13.15 4.49
CA LEU A 33 -1.95 13.65 5.05
C LEU A 33 -3.02 12.57 4.93
N LEU A 34 -3.97 12.55 5.87
CA LEU A 34 -5.08 11.59 5.84
C LEU A 34 -5.86 11.64 4.52
N VAL A 35 -6.03 12.85 3.95
CA VAL A 35 -6.70 13.02 2.66
C VAL A 35 -5.96 12.33 1.51
N GLU A 36 -4.63 12.29 1.54
CA GLU A 36 -3.81 11.63 0.52
C GLU A 36 -3.90 10.11 0.65
N LEU A 37 -3.96 9.59 1.88
CA LEU A 37 -4.20 8.18 2.15
C LEU A 37 -5.58 7.73 1.68
N ILE A 38 -6.62 8.51 1.98
CA ILE A 38 -7.99 8.22 1.53
C ILE A 38 -8.04 8.22 0.00
N TYR A 39 -7.49 9.24 -0.64
CA TYR A 39 -7.43 9.33 -2.10
C TYR A 39 -6.69 8.13 -2.70
N PHE A 40 -5.52 7.78 -2.16
CA PHE A 40 -4.78 6.60 -2.59
C PHE A 40 -5.61 5.31 -2.49
N CYS A 41 -6.22 5.08 -1.32
CA CYS A 41 -6.99 3.85 -1.08
C CYS A 41 -8.22 3.75 -1.99
N GLN A 42 -8.90 4.87 -2.25
CA GLN A 42 -10.02 4.93 -3.19
C GLN A 42 -9.59 4.56 -4.61
N GLU A 43 -8.55 5.20 -5.14
CA GLU A 43 -8.06 4.93 -6.50
C GLU A 43 -7.52 3.50 -6.65
N ALA A 44 -6.69 3.05 -5.69
CA ALA A 44 -6.11 1.72 -5.71
C ALA A 44 -7.17 0.63 -5.57
N SER A 45 -8.13 0.78 -4.65
CA SER A 45 -9.21 -0.19 -4.50
C SER A 45 -10.16 -0.21 -5.71
N SER A 46 -10.46 0.96 -6.30
CA SER A 46 -11.21 1.03 -7.56
C SER A 46 -10.50 0.29 -8.68
N TRP A 47 -9.18 0.47 -8.83
CA TRP A 47 -8.38 -0.23 -9.82
C TRP A 47 -8.41 -1.75 -9.62
N LEU A 48 -8.18 -2.23 -8.40
CA LEU A 48 -8.19 -3.66 -8.07
C LEU A 48 -9.57 -4.30 -8.28
N GLN A 49 -10.65 -3.57 -8.06
CA GLN A 49 -12.02 -4.08 -8.24
C GLN A 49 -12.45 -4.20 -9.71
N ARG A 50 -11.78 -3.49 -10.64
CA ARG A 50 -12.14 -3.51 -12.08
C ARG A 50 -11.85 -4.85 -12.75
N ASP A 51 -10.78 -5.52 -12.36
CA ASP A 51 -10.39 -6.83 -12.89
C ASP A 51 -9.54 -7.57 -11.84
N ARG A 52 -9.78 -8.88 -11.65
CA ARG A 52 -8.97 -9.69 -10.72
C ARG A 52 -7.50 -9.82 -11.12
N LYS A 53 -7.15 -9.53 -12.38
CA LYS A 53 -5.78 -9.49 -12.89
C LYS A 53 -5.08 -8.16 -12.64
N ASN A 54 -5.81 -7.14 -12.19
CA ASN A 54 -5.21 -5.83 -11.92
C ASN A 54 -4.31 -5.91 -10.70
N VAL A 55 -3.15 -5.28 -10.83
CA VAL A 55 -2.14 -5.18 -9.76
C VAL A 55 -1.84 -3.71 -9.52
N VAL A 56 -1.62 -3.35 -8.26
CA VAL A 56 -1.15 -2.02 -7.85
C VAL A 56 0.30 -2.14 -7.42
N VAL A 57 1.17 -1.30 -8.01
CA VAL A 57 2.58 -1.20 -7.61
C VAL A 57 2.79 0.11 -6.87
N VAL A 58 3.21 0.00 -5.60
CA VAL A 58 3.53 1.17 -4.77
C VAL A 58 5.03 1.26 -4.57
N HIS A 59 5.63 2.39 -4.93
CA HIS A 59 7.07 2.59 -4.80
C HIS A 59 7.41 3.95 -4.17
N CYS A 60 8.51 3.96 -3.42
CA CYS A 60 9.19 5.18 -2.96
C CYS A 60 10.71 4.98 -3.11
N LYS A 61 11.52 6.02 -2.86
CA LYS A 61 12.99 5.94 -3.06
C LYS A 61 13.64 4.74 -2.35
N GLY A 62 13.31 4.51 -1.08
CA GLY A 62 13.82 3.38 -0.30
C GLY A 62 12.87 2.18 -0.18
N GLY A 63 11.62 2.30 -0.63
CA GLY A 63 10.56 1.29 -0.46
C GLY A 63 10.13 0.99 0.99
N LYS A 64 10.67 1.64 2.02
CA LYS A 64 10.43 1.30 3.44
C LYS A 64 9.21 2.00 4.03
N GLY A 65 9.42 3.14 4.69
CA GLY A 65 8.38 3.81 5.48
C GLY A 65 7.16 4.26 4.68
N ARG A 66 7.37 5.07 3.63
CA ARG A 66 6.25 5.60 2.82
C ARG A 66 5.46 4.51 2.12
N THR A 67 6.15 3.54 1.53
CA THR A 67 5.49 2.39 0.90
C THR A 67 4.71 1.58 1.94
N GLY A 68 5.29 1.31 3.11
CA GLY A 68 4.64 0.56 4.17
C GLY A 68 3.36 1.21 4.67
N VAL A 69 3.38 2.52 4.91
CA VAL A 69 2.18 3.26 5.33
C VAL A 69 1.06 3.18 4.29
N MET A 70 1.40 3.36 3.00
CA MET A 70 0.42 3.27 1.91
C MET A 70 -0.17 1.86 1.80
N ILE A 71 0.67 0.82 1.80
CA ILE A 71 0.23 -0.58 1.71
C ILE A 71 -0.60 -0.98 2.92
N ALA A 72 -0.17 -0.66 4.14
CA ALA A 72 -0.92 -0.95 5.35
C ALA A 72 -2.30 -0.27 5.35
N SER A 73 -2.37 0.99 4.89
CA SER A 73 -3.63 1.72 4.73
C SER A 73 -4.57 1.04 3.73
N LEU A 74 -4.04 0.53 2.61
CA LEU A 74 -4.83 -0.20 1.62
C LEU A 74 -5.33 -1.56 2.13
N LEU A 75 -4.50 -2.30 2.88
CA LEU A 75 -4.88 -3.56 3.50
C LEU A 75 -6.03 -3.38 4.49
N MET A 76 -5.97 -2.32 5.30
CA MET A 76 -7.09 -1.96 6.19
C MET A 76 -8.32 -1.51 5.41
N TRP A 77 -8.16 -0.63 4.41
CA TRP A 77 -9.26 -0.12 3.59
C TRP A 77 -10.06 -1.22 2.89
N THR A 78 -9.35 -2.24 2.40
CA THR A 78 -9.95 -3.39 1.69
C THR A 78 -10.42 -4.50 2.64
N GLY A 79 -10.24 -4.33 3.96
CA GLY A 79 -10.69 -5.30 4.97
C GLY A 79 -9.80 -6.55 5.12
N HIS A 80 -8.64 -6.61 4.46
CA HIS A 80 -7.69 -7.74 4.62
C HIS A 80 -7.07 -7.80 6.02
N ARG A 81 -7.02 -6.65 6.71
CA ARG A 81 -6.48 -6.52 8.06
C ARG A 81 -7.37 -5.59 8.88
N ARG A 82 -7.55 -5.91 10.17
CA ARG A 82 -8.41 -5.17 11.09
C ARG A 82 -7.64 -4.21 12.01
N SER A 83 -6.32 -4.35 12.05
CA SER A 83 -5.42 -3.52 12.86
C SER A 83 -4.30 -2.94 12.00
N ALA A 84 -3.94 -1.69 12.27
CA ALA A 84 -2.83 -1.02 11.59
C ALA A 84 -1.49 -1.69 11.89
N LEU A 85 -1.33 -2.22 13.12
CA LEU A 85 -0.11 -2.93 13.52
C LEU A 85 0.07 -4.20 12.71
N ASP A 86 -0.96 -5.06 12.67
CA ASP A 86 -0.96 -6.30 11.89
C ASP A 86 -0.72 -6.04 10.38
N ALA A 87 -1.33 -5.00 9.83
CA ALA A 87 -1.07 -4.60 8.44
C ALA A 87 0.38 -4.17 8.18
N LEU A 88 1.00 -3.46 9.12
CA LEU A 88 2.41 -3.05 9.03
C LEU A 88 3.38 -4.22 9.25
N GLU A 89 3.08 -5.11 10.19
CA GLU A 89 3.86 -6.33 10.44
C GLU A 89 3.83 -7.25 9.21
N LEU A 90 2.66 -7.45 8.61
CA LEU A 90 2.54 -8.19 7.34
C LEU A 90 3.40 -7.57 6.24
N PHE A 91 3.35 -6.24 6.09
CA PHE A 91 4.17 -5.55 5.10
C PHE A 91 5.66 -5.71 5.38
N ALA A 92 6.09 -5.56 6.64
CA ALA A 92 7.47 -5.72 7.04
C ALA A 92 7.97 -7.13 6.76
N TYR A 93 7.21 -8.15 7.20
CA TYR A 93 7.49 -9.57 6.97
C TYR A 93 7.68 -9.88 5.49
N ARG A 94 6.69 -9.53 4.65
CA ARG A 94 6.74 -9.79 3.20
C ARG A 94 7.83 -9.02 2.46
N ARG A 95 8.37 -7.96 3.06
CA ARG A 95 9.43 -7.13 2.47
C ARG A 95 10.83 -7.64 2.82
N THR A 96 11.01 -8.30 3.96
CA THR A 96 12.34 -8.65 4.50
C THR A 96 12.66 -10.14 4.44
N GLU A 97 11.67 -11.02 4.49
CA GLU A 97 11.89 -12.46 4.46
C GLU A 97 11.81 -13.01 3.03
N ASP A 98 12.66 -14.00 2.71
CA ASP A 98 12.52 -14.84 1.51
C ASP A 98 11.19 -15.58 1.62
N PHE A 99 10.17 -15.14 0.88
CA PHE A 99 8.84 -15.72 0.87
C PHE A 99 8.88 -17.25 0.70
N ASN A 100 8.55 -18.00 1.75
CA ASN A 100 8.20 -19.41 1.67
C ASN A 100 6.67 -19.53 1.62
N PRO A 101 6.07 -20.07 0.54
CA PRO A 101 4.61 -20.15 0.39
C PRO A 101 3.91 -21.00 1.45
N ASP A 102 4.65 -21.76 2.26
CA ASP A 102 4.13 -22.56 3.37
C ASP A 102 3.96 -21.79 4.69
N ASP A 103 4.44 -20.54 4.78
CA ASP A 103 4.13 -19.65 5.92
C ASP A 103 2.73 -19.03 5.73
N GLU A 104 1.71 -19.87 5.90
CA GLU A 104 0.34 -19.44 6.15
C GLU A 104 0.32 -18.65 7.46
N LEU A 105 0.25 -17.32 7.37
CA LEU A 105 -0.12 -16.51 8.53
C LEU A 105 -1.58 -16.82 8.84
N ASP A 106 -1.77 -17.64 9.88
CA ASP A 106 -3.05 -18.14 10.38
C ASP A 106 -4.20 -17.17 10.07
N GLU A 107 -5.18 -17.68 9.31
CA GLU A 107 -6.50 -17.07 9.26
C GLU A 107 -7.02 -16.98 10.69
N VAL A 108 -7.05 -15.76 11.26
CA VAL A 108 -7.88 -15.49 12.43
C VAL A 108 -9.32 -15.75 12.02
N THR A 109 -9.78 -16.93 12.44
CA THR A 109 -11.16 -17.36 12.38
C THR A 109 -12.03 -16.30 13.05
N THR A 110 -12.89 -15.68 12.24
CA THR A 110 -14.02 -14.92 12.75
C THR A 110 -15.06 -15.87 13.27
N GLU A 111 -14.96 -16.22 14.54
CA GLU A 111 -16.07 -16.86 15.28
C GLU A 111 -16.51 -15.91 16.40
N GLY A 112 -17.79 -15.54 16.41
CA GLY A 112 -18.41 -14.87 17.56
C GLY A 112 -19.26 -13.62 17.30
N SER A 113 -20.08 -13.59 16.25
CA SER A 113 -21.37 -12.91 16.36
C SER A 113 -22.38 -13.91 16.93
N SER A 114 -22.67 -13.80 18.23
CA SER A 114 -23.88 -14.40 18.81
C SER A 114 -24.70 -13.28 19.41
N CYS A 115 -25.87 -13.08 18.80
CA CYS A 115 -26.99 -12.37 19.39
C CYS A 115 -27.39 -13.06 20.71
N GLY A 116 -27.71 -12.27 21.72
CA GLY A 116 -28.28 -12.67 23.01
C GLY A 116 -28.81 -11.44 23.70
#